data_AF-A0A1I7FGF7-F1
#
_entry.id   AF-A0A1I7FGF7-F1
#
_cell.length_a   1.000
_cell.length_b   1.000
_cell.length_c   1.000
_cell.angle_alpha   90.00
_cell.angle_beta   90.00
_cell.angle_gamma   90.00
#
_symmetry.space_group_name_H-M   'P 1'
#
loop_
_entity.id
_entity.type
_entity.pdbx_description
1 polymer ?
#
loop_
_entity_poly.entity_id
_entity_poly.type
_entity_poly.pdbx_seq_one_letter_code
_entity_poly.pdbx_strand_id
1 'polypeptide(L)'
;MNSKIKGNIMLIITALIWGNGFVAQSVGMNYIGPYTFLCVRGIIGGIFLIPCIFILNKFNLIDDSKVKGNKKELIIGGILCGVVVCIANIFQQLGLLYTSVGKSGFITALYIIIVPLLGVFIKKKVQKKIWLCAFIALIGLYLLSINGEMAINKGDILSLICAFFFSIQIMLVDHYTPLVNGVKLSCIQFLVSGIISAIPMFIFEKPSVSGILAAYIPLLYAGIISFGVAYTFQIIGQKYTDAASASLLMSLESVFAVLGGWMILGQTLSFKEIMGAAIMFLAIILAQAPLKFFLNK
;
A
#
# COMPACT_ATOMS: atom_id res chain seq x y z
N MET A 1 17.24 -12.29 14.51
CA MET A 1 16.08 -11.39 14.62
C MET A 1 14.81 -12.21 14.48
N ASN A 2 13.80 -12.02 15.34
CA ASN A 2 12.51 -12.75 15.25
C ASN A 2 11.86 -12.48 13.87
N SER A 3 11.42 -13.53 13.17
CA SER A 3 10.80 -13.41 11.83
C SER A 3 9.63 -12.42 11.80
N LYS A 4 8.87 -12.31 12.89
CA LYS A 4 7.80 -11.32 13.05
C LYS A 4 8.32 -9.87 13.10
N ILE A 5 9.41 -9.63 13.81
CA ILE A 5 10.04 -8.29 13.86
C ILE A 5 10.53 -7.89 12.46
N LYS A 6 11.13 -8.83 11.72
CA LYS A 6 11.56 -8.60 10.33
C LYS A 6 10.37 -8.22 9.44
N GLY A 7 9.26 -8.94 9.54
CA GLY A 7 8.05 -8.62 8.79
C GLY A 7 7.48 -7.24 9.14
N ASN A 8 7.43 -6.91 10.43
CA ASN A 8 6.94 -5.61 10.89
C ASN A 8 7.82 -4.45 10.39
N ILE A 9 9.15 -4.58 10.42
CA ILE A 9 10.06 -3.56 9.89
C ILE A 9 9.83 -3.37 8.39
N MET A 10 9.68 -4.46 7.63
CA MET A 10 9.35 -4.39 6.19
C MET A 10 8.06 -3.62 5.94
N LEU A 11 7.02 -3.85 6.73
CA LEU A 11 5.73 -3.16 6.61
C LEU A 11 5.81 -1.66 6.95
N ILE A 12 6.65 -1.27 7.94
CA ILE A 12 6.89 0.15 8.26
C ILE A 12 7.68 0.82 7.14
N ILE A 13 8.67 0.14 6.55
CA ILE A 13 9.40 0.67 5.38
C ILE A 13 8.46 0.82 4.18
N THR A 14 7.56 -0.15 3.97
CA THR A 14 6.49 -0.04 2.96
C THR A 14 5.67 1.23 3.18
N ALA A 15 5.21 1.47 4.41
CA ALA A 15 4.45 2.66 4.77
C ALA A 15 5.20 3.97 4.46
N LEU A 16 6.50 4.03 4.80
CA LEU A 16 7.36 5.18 4.52
C LEU A 16 7.46 5.48 3.02
N ILE A 17 7.65 4.43 2.21
CA ILE A 17 7.75 4.55 0.76
C ILE A 17 6.40 4.98 0.17
N TRP A 18 5.30 4.38 0.59
CA TRP A 18 3.98 4.71 0.05
C TRP A 18 3.51 6.12 0.44
N GLY A 19 3.80 6.57 1.65
CA GLY A 19 3.51 7.94 2.08
C GLY A 19 4.13 8.98 1.13
N ASN A 20 5.42 8.82 0.81
CA ASN A 20 6.10 9.65 -0.19
C ASN A 20 5.64 9.35 -1.63
N GLY A 21 5.14 8.14 -1.89
CA GLY A 21 4.56 7.72 -3.17
C GLY A 21 3.34 8.53 -3.58
N PHE A 22 2.53 9.04 -2.66
CA PHE A 22 1.44 9.96 -3.00
C PHE A 22 1.95 11.28 -3.60
N VAL A 23 3.06 11.81 -3.10
CA VAL A 23 3.70 13.01 -3.68
C VAL A 23 4.19 12.72 -5.09
N ALA A 24 4.90 11.59 -5.30
CA ALA A 24 5.35 11.18 -6.62
C ALA A 24 4.18 10.99 -7.61
N GLN A 25 3.06 10.41 -7.15
CA GLN A 25 1.84 10.25 -7.93
C GLN A 25 1.24 11.60 -8.33
N SER A 26 1.11 12.53 -7.39
CA SER A 26 0.60 13.88 -7.66
C SER A 26 1.48 14.64 -8.63
N VAL A 27 2.81 14.62 -8.44
CA VAL A 27 3.77 15.32 -9.31
C VAL A 27 3.79 14.70 -10.71
N GLY A 28 3.77 13.37 -10.81
CA GLY A 28 3.74 12.66 -12.09
C GLY A 28 2.50 13.00 -12.93
N MET A 29 1.36 13.23 -12.29
CA MET A 29 0.12 13.59 -12.96
C MET A 29 0.11 15.01 -13.55
N ASN A 30 1.10 15.85 -13.24
CA ASN A 30 1.29 17.13 -13.92
C ASN A 30 1.79 16.98 -15.36
N TYR A 31 2.34 15.82 -15.71
CA TYR A 31 2.97 15.56 -17.01
C TYR A 31 2.18 14.56 -17.86
N ILE A 32 1.55 13.56 -17.23
CA ILE A 32 0.83 12.48 -17.88
C ILE A 32 -0.45 12.14 -17.12
N GLY A 33 -1.43 11.53 -17.81
CA GLY A 33 -2.69 11.16 -17.19
C GLY A 33 -2.57 10.02 -16.17
N PRO A 34 -3.59 9.85 -15.30
CA PRO A 34 -3.60 8.83 -14.24
C PRO A 34 -3.43 7.39 -14.76
N TYR A 35 -4.03 7.05 -15.90
CA TYR A 35 -3.94 5.71 -16.47
C TYR A 35 -2.57 5.47 -17.10
N THR A 36 -2.01 6.46 -17.81
CA THR A 36 -0.63 6.40 -18.34
C THR A 36 0.37 6.23 -17.21
N PHE A 37 0.23 7.01 -16.13
CA PHE A 37 1.11 6.91 -14.97
C PHE A 37 1.07 5.51 -14.35
N LEU A 38 -0.12 4.94 -14.18
CA LEU A 38 -0.30 3.58 -13.64
C LEU A 38 0.28 2.50 -14.56
N CYS A 39 0.04 2.59 -15.87
CA CYS A 39 0.54 1.64 -16.85
C CYS A 39 2.07 1.59 -16.83
N VAL A 40 2.70 2.75 -16.97
CA VAL A 40 4.15 2.84 -17.08
C VAL A 40 4.81 2.42 -15.77
N ARG A 41 4.34 2.87 -14.59
CA ARG A 41 4.92 2.44 -13.31
C ARG A 41 4.72 0.94 -13.05
N GLY A 42 3.58 0.38 -13.48
CA GLY A 42 3.28 -1.06 -13.40
C GLY A 42 4.29 -1.89 -14.17
N ILE A 43 4.54 -1.50 -15.43
CA ILE A 43 5.52 -2.15 -16.30
C ILE A 43 6.93 -1.98 -15.75
N ILE A 44 7.34 -0.78 -15.32
CA ILE A 44 8.66 -0.53 -14.73
C ILE A 44 8.88 -1.43 -13.51
N GLY A 45 7.92 -1.47 -12.58
CA GLY A 45 8.04 -2.29 -11.37
C GLY A 45 8.09 -3.78 -11.66
N GLY A 46 7.24 -4.27 -12.58
CA GLY A 46 7.24 -5.65 -13.03
C GLY A 46 8.56 -6.05 -13.69
N ILE A 47 9.06 -5.24 -14.64
CA ILE A 47 10.34 -5.48 -15.33
C ILE A 47 11.51 -5.42 -14.36
N PHE A 48 11.54 -4.46 -13.43
CA PHE A 48 12.60 -4.33 -12.42
C PHE A 48 12.72 -5.60 -11.55
N LEU A 49 11.60 -6.25 -11.23
CA LEU A 49 11.61 -7.45 -10.39
C LEU A 49 12.17 -8.69 -11.11
N ILE A 50 12.16 -8.74 -12.44
CA ILE A 50 12.69 -9.86 -13.23
C ILE A 50 14.18 -10.12 -12.94
N PRO A 51 15.12 -9.15 -13.13
CA PRO A 51 16.53 -9.34 -12.81
C PRO A 51 16.73 -9.56 -11.30
N CYS A 52 15.93 -8.93 -10.43
CA CYS A 52 15.99 -9.21 -8.99
C CYS A 52 15.70 -10.68 -8.68
N ILE A 53 14.71 -11.30 -9.33
CA ILE A 53 14.40 -12.73 -9.15
C ILE A 53 15.58 -13.60 -9.59
N PHE A 54 16.19 -13.31 -10.75
CA PHE A 54 17.36 -14.07 -11.22
C PHE A 54 18.55 -13.95 -10.27
N ILE A 55 18.85 -12.74 -9.79
CA ILE A 55 19.94 -12.49 -8.84
C ILE A 55 19.67 -13.21 -7.51
N LEU A 56 18.48 -13.05 -6.95
CA LEU A 56 18.11 -13.68 -5.68
C LEU A 56 18.10 -15.21 -5.76
N ASN A 57 17.68 -15.79 -6.90
CA ASN A 57 17.80 -17.22 -7.15
C ASN A 57 19.26 -17.66 -7.24
N LYS A 58 20.11 -16.92 -7.96
CA LYS A 58 21.55 -17.23 -8.09
C LYS A 58 22.27 -17.27 -6.73
N PHE A 59 21.85 -16.42 -5.79
CA PHE A 59 22.39 -16.39 -4.42
C PHE A 59 21.62 -17.28 -3.44
N ASN A 60 20.69 -18.14 -3.90
CA ASN A 60 19.85 -19.02 -3.06
C ASN A 60 19.09 -18.27 -1.95
N LEU A 61 18.74 -16.99 -2.20
CA LEU A 61 17.98 -16.14 -1.27
C LEU A 61 16.46 -16.32 -1.43
N ILE A 62 16.04 -16.89 -2.56
CA ILE A 62 14.67 -17.35 -2.81
C ILE A 62 14.70 -18.88 -2.76
N ASP A 63 13.91 -19.43 -1.84
CA ASP A 63 13.78 -20.88 -1.65
C ASP A 63 12.33 -21.28 -1.88
N ASP A 64 12.05 -21.75 -3.10
CA ASP A 64 10.71 -22.21 -3.49
C ASP A 64 10.33 -23.55 -2.80
N SER A 65 11.27 -24.27 -2.18
CA SER A 65 10.94 -25.51 -1.46
C SER A 65 10.18 -25.26 -0.15
N LYS A 66 10.25 -24.03 0.37
CA LYS A 66 9.61 -23.62 1.63
C LYS A 66 8.18 -23.13 1.47
N VAL A 67 7.66 -23.05 0.25
CA VAL A 67 6.29 -22.62 -0.01
C VAL A 67 5.38 -23.85 -0.18
N LYS A 68 4.12 -23.75 0.26
CA LYS A 68 3.19 -24.90 0.27
C LYS A 68 2.46 -25.12 -1.04
N GLY A 69 2.37 -24.09 -1.87
CA GLY A 69 1.65 -24.12 -3.15
C GLY A 69 2.56 -24.47 -4.31
N ASN A 70 1.99 -24.41 -5.51
CA ASN A 70 2.61 -24.72 -6.78
C ASN A 70 2.53 -23.51 -7.74
N LYS A 71 2.96 -23.73 -8.99
CA LYS A 71 3.02 -22.70 -10.03
C LYS A 71 1.63 -22.13 -10.38
N LYS A 72 0.56 -22.93 -10.27
CA LYS A 72 -0.82 -22.50 -10.53
C LYS A 72 -1.29 -21.51 -9.48
N GLU A 73 -1.07 -21.74 -8.18
CA GLU A 73 -1.41 -20.73 -7.16
C GLU A 73 -0.58 -19.46 -7.34
N LEU A 74 0.68 -19.55 -7.81
CA LEU A 74 1.50 -18.36 -8.07
C LEU A 74 0.91 -17.50 -9.19
N ILE A 75 0.51 -18.13 -10.30
CA ILE A 75 -0.09 -17.42 -11.43
C ILE A 75 -1.46 -16.86 -11.05
N ILE A 76 -2.34 -17.67 -10.44
CA ILE A 76 -3.68 -17.23 -10.04
C ILE A 76 -3.58 -16.11 -8.99
N GLY A 77 -2.78 -16.28 -7.96
CA GLY A 77 -2.57 -15.27 -6.93
C GLY A 77 -2.00 -13.98 -7.52
N GLY A 78 -1.02 -14.09 -8.42
CA GLY A 78 -0.43 -12.93 -9.10
C GLY A 78 -1.44 -12.19 -9.97
N ILE A 79 -2.29 -12.90 -10.71
CA ILE A 79 -3.35 -12.29 -11.53
C ILE A 79 -4.42 -11.65 -10.65
N LEU A 80 -4.94 -12.35 -9.64
CA LEU A 80 -5.98 -11.82 -8.75
C LEU A 80 -5.49 -10.59 -8.00
N CYS A 81 -4.31 -10.66 -7.38
CA CYS A 81 -3.70 -9.50 -6.74
C CYS A 81 -3.45 -8.38 -7.76
N GLY A 82 -3.00 -8.70 -8.98
CA GLY A 82 -2.72 -7.73 -10.04
C GLY A 82 -3.96 -6.99 -10.53
N VAL A 83 -5.08 -7.70 -10.71
CA VAL A 83 -6.37 -7.11 -11.09
C VAL A 83 -6.87 -6.20 -9.96
N VAL A 84 -6.90 -6.70 -8.72
CA VAL A 84 -7.42 -5.94 -7.57
C VAL A 84 -6.57 -4.70 -7.30
N VAL A 85 -5.23 -4.84 -7.35
CA VAL A 85 -4.32 -3.71 -7.15
C VAL A 85 -4.44 -2.68 -8.29
N CYS A 86 -4.67 -3.13 -9.53
CA CYS A 86 -4.91 -2.23 -10.66
C CYS A 86 -6.16 -1.38 -10.42
N ILE A 87 -7.27 -2.02 -10.05
CA ILE A 87 -8.53 -1.34 -9.75
C ILE A 87 -8.32 -0.34 -8.60
N ALA A 88 -7.70 -0.78 -7.50
CA ALA A 88 -7.40 0.10 -6.36
C ALA A 88 -6.59 1.34 -6.77
N ASN A 89 -5.53 1.14 -7.57
CA ASN A 89 -4.66 2.22 -8.01
C ASN A 89 -5.35 3.15 -9.02
N ILE A 90 -6.23 2.65 -9.89
CA ILE A 90 -7.04 3.51 -10.78
C ILE A 90 -7.87 4.47 -9.94
N PHE A 91 -8.60 3.95 -8.95
CA PHE A 91 -9.41 4.78 -8.07
C PHE A 91 -8.56 5.75 -7.25
N GLN A 92 -7.36 5.33 -6.81
CA GLN A 92 -6.42 6.22 -6.12
C GLN A 92 -5.98 7.39 -7.00
N GLN A 93 -5.54 7.12 -8.24
CA GLN A 93 -5.05 8.16 -9.14
C GLN A 93 -6.15 9.12 -9.57
N LEU A 94 -7.34 8.60 -9.87
CA LEU A 94 -8.51 9.44 -10.15
C LEU A 94 -8.91 10.26 -8.92
N GLY A 95 -8.81 9.68 -7.72
CA GLY A 95 -9.10 10.37 -6.46
C GLY A 95 -8.20 11.59 -6.25
N LEU A 96 -6.89 11.41 -6.49
CA LEU A 96 -5.87 12.47 -6.37
C LEU A 96 -6.07 13.65 -7.34
N LEU A 97 -6.90 13.52 -8.38
CA LEU A 97 -7.26 14.67 -9.25
C LEU A 97 -8.22 15.65 -8.57
N TYR A 98 -8.97 15.20 -7.56
CA TYR A 98 -10.06 15.98 -6.96
C TYR A 98 -9.89 16.22 -5.45
N THR A 99 -8.93 15.54 -4.81
CA THR A 99 -8.67 15.65 -3.37
C THR A 99 -7.18 15.81 -3.11
N SER A 100 -6.81 16.33 -1.94
CA SER A 100 -5.40 16.56 -1.60
C SER A 100 -4.66 15.25 -1.34
N VAL A 101 -3.33 15.27 -1.48
CA VAL A 101 -2.46 14.13 -1.17
C VAL A 101 -2.68 13.61 0.26
N GLY A 102 -2.73 14.52 1.25
CA GLY A 102 -2.96 14.16 2.64
C GLY A 102 -4.34 13.53 2.87
N LYS A 103 -5.41 14.12 2.30
CA LYS A 103 -6.77 13.59 2.43
C LYS A 103 -6.95 12.25 1.71
N SER A 104 -6.35 12.08 0.53
CA SER A 104 -6.36 10.80 -0.19
C SER A 104 -5.60 9.70 0.57
N GLY A 105 -4.44 10.03 1.15
CA GLY A 105 -3.67 9.11 1.98
C GLY A 105 -4.42 8.69 3.24
N PHE A 106 -5.15 9.62 3.86
CA PHE A 106 -6.05 9.32 4.99
C PHE A 106 -7.16 8.36 4.64
N ILE A 107 -7.91 8.67 3.58
CA ILE A 107 -9.06 7.85 3.18
C ILE A 107 -8.57 6.46 2.74
N THR A 108 -7.43 6.39 2.05
CA THR A 108 -6.81 5.11 1.67
C THR A 108 -6.49 4.25 2.90
N ALA A 109 -5.91 4.86 3.94
CA ALA A 109 -5.54 4.17 5.18
C ALA A 109 -6.75 3.71 6.02
N LEU A 110 -7.99 4.03 5.64
CA LEU A 110 -9.20 3.45 6.23
C LEU A 110 -9.28 1.92 6.04
N TYR A 111 -8.42 1.33 5.20
CA TYR A 111 -8.22 -0.12 5.19
C TYR A 111 -7.92 -0.69 6.58
N ILE A 112 -7.42 0.13 7.52
CA ILE A 112 -7.13 -0.26 8.91
C ILE A 112 -8.37 -0.82 9.64
N ILE A 113 -9.57 -0.41 9.22
CA ILE A 113 -10.86 -0.93 9.73
C ILE A 113 -11.45 -1.96 8.77
N ILE A 114 -11.35 -1.71 7.46
CA ILE A 114 -11.94 -2.58 6.44
C ILE A 114 -11.28 -3.96 6.44
N VAL A 115 -9.96 -4.06 6.60
CA VAL A 115 -9.23 -5.33 6.63
C VAL A 115 -9.67 -6.23 7.80
N PRO A 116 -9.72 -5.77 9.06
CA PRO A 116 -10.33 -6.52 10.16
C PRO A 116 -11.78 -6.96 9.88
N LEU A 117 -12.62 -6.08 9.31
CA LEU A 117 -14.00 -6.41 8.95
C LEU A 117 -14.06 -7.55 7.93
N LEU A 118 -13.32 -7.44 6.83
CA LEU A 118 -13.22 -8.48 5.80
C LEU A 118 -12.71 -9.80 6.40
N GLY A 119 -11.73 -9.72 7.32
CA GLY A 119 -11.24 -10.87 8.08
C GLY A 119 -12.34 -11.61 8.83
N VAL A 120 -13.21 -10.89 9.54
CA VAL A 120 -14.36 -11.48 10.24
C VAL A 120 -15.35 -12.12 9.26
N PHE A 121 -15.65 -11.47 8.13
CA PHE A 121 -16.53 -12.02 7.09
C PHE A 121 -16.03 -13.35 6.53
N ILE A 122 -14.72 -13.53 6.39
CA ILE A 122 -14.11 -14.80 5.96
C ILE A 122 -13.75 -15.73 7.14
N LYS A 123 -14.34 -15.50 8.32
CA LYS A 123 -14.21 -16.31 9.54
C LYS A 123 -12.78 -16.37 10.13
N LYS A 124 -11.92 -15.40 9.83
CA LYS A 124 -10.64 -15.24 10.54
C LYS A 124 -10.87 -14.63 11.92
N LYS A 125 -10.13 -15.14 12.91
CA LYS A 125 -10.18 -14.62 14.28
C LYS A 125 -9.34 -13.35 14.38
N VAL A 126 -10.00 -12.20 14.52
CA VAL A 126 -9.36 -10.91 14.85
C VAL A 126 -9.40 -10.71 16.37
N GLN A 127 -8.26 -10.43 16.98
CA GLN A 127 -8.19 -10.22 18.43
C GLN A 127 -8.88 -8.92 18.83
N LYS A 128 -9.63 -8.91 19.95
CA LYS A 128 -10.30 -7.71 20.50
C LYS A 128 -9.33 -6.52 20.66
N LYS A 129 -8.09 -6.82 21.02
CA LYS A 129 -7.00 -5.84 21.13
C LYS A 129 -6.76 -5.08 19.81
N ILE A 130 -6.79 -5.78 18.68
CA ILE A 130 -6.55 -5.20 17.35
C ILE A 130 -7.70 -4.25 16.99
N TRP A 131 -8.95 -4.60 17.33
CA TRP A 131 -10.09 -3.69 17.18
C TRP A 131 -9.93 -2.39 17.97
N LEU A 132 -9.53 -2.50 19.24
CA LEU A 132 -9.27 -1.32 20.08
C LEU A 132 -8.17 -0.45 19.47
N CYS A 133 -7.06 -1.05 19.05
CA CYS A 133 -5.96 -0.31 18.44
C CYS A 133 -6.36 0.32 17.10
N ALA A 134 -7.15 -0.38 16.27
CA ALA A 134 -7.66 0.17 15.02
C ALA A 134 -8.58 1.38 15.25
N PHE A 135 -9.43 1.34 16.28
CA PHE A 135 -10.27 2.48 16.64
C PHE A 135 -9.46 3.68 17.15
N ILE A 136 -8.45 3.45 18.00
CA ILE A 136 -7.54 4.52 18.47
C ILE A 136 -6.77 5.10 17.28
N ALA A 137 -6.24 4.24 16.40
CA ALA A 137 -5.53 4.67 15.20
C ALA A 137 -6.43 5.48 14.26
N LEU A 138 -7.71 5.11 14.12
CA LEU A 138 -8.68 5.86 13.33
C LEU A 138 -8.89 7.29 13.87
N ILE A 139 -8.93 7.46 15.20
CA ILE A 139 -9.01 8.80 15.83
C ILE A 139 -7.74 9.60 15.52
N GLY A 140 -6.56 8.99 15.66
CA GLY A 140 -5.29 9.64 15.34
C GLY A 140 -5.22 10.04 13.86
N LEU A 141 -5.63 9.13 12.98
CA LEU A 141 -5.72 9.31 11.54
C LEU A 141 -6.67 10.47 11.21
N TYR A 142 -7.83 10.57 11.88
CA TYR A 142 -8.80 11.67 11.68
C TYR A 142 -8.19 13.02 12.04
N LEU A 143 -7.52 13.09 13.20
CA LEU A 143 -6.86 14.32 13.65
C LEU A 143 -5.71 14.73 12.72
N LEU A 144 -4.98 13.74 12.19
CA LEU A 144 -3.84 13.92 11.30
C LEU A 144 -4.21 14.49 9.93
N SER A 145 -5.45 14.31 9.46
CA SER A 145 -5.74 14.56 8.04
C SER A 145 -6.99 15.35 7.75
N ILE A 146 -7.82 15.64 8.74
CA ILE A 146 -9.04 16.46 8.57
C ILE A 146 -8.84 17.82 9.22
N ASN A 147 -8.59 18.85 8.41
CA ASN A 147 -8.35 20.24 8.84
C ASN A 147 -9.55 21.17 8.54
N GLY A 148 -10.76 20.77 8.95
CA GLY A 148 -11.96 21.63 8.87
C GLY A 148 -12.73 21.58 7.55
N GLU A 149 -12.13 21.09 6.46
CA GLU A 149 -12.84 20.77 5.22
C GLU A 149 -13.63 19.45 5.35
N MET A 150 -14.85 19.55 5.86
CA MET A 150 -15.78 18.41 5.95
C MET A 150 -16.57 18.15 4.66
N ALA A 151 -16.39 18.96 3.61
CA ALA A 151 -17.03 18.71 2.34
C ALA A 151 -16.47 17.44 1.71
N ILE A 152 -17.35 16.45 1.51
CA ILE A 152 -17.05 15.24 0.76
C ILE A 152 -17.05 15.63 -0.71
N ASN A 153 -15.92 15.42 -1.38
CA ASN A 153 -15.80 15.63 -2.82
C ASN A 153 -15.75 14.28 -3.57
N LYS A 154 -15.75 14.35 -4.90
CA LYS A 154 -15.66 13.15 -5.76
C LYS A 154 -14.40 12.34 -5.48
N GLY A 155 -13.26 13.00 -5.24
CA GLY A 155 -12.00 12.35 -4.94
C GLY A 155 -12.05 11.50 -3.67
N ASP A 156 -12.76 11.99 -2.65
CA ASP A 156 -12.91 11.28 -1.38
C ASP A 156 -13.66 9.95 -1.55
N ILE A 157 -14.71 9.94 -2.36
CA ILE A 157 -15.48 8.72 -2.67
C ILE A 157 -14.60 7.72 -3.44
N LEU A 158 -13.82 8.21 -4.41
CA LEU A 158 -12.90 7.37 -5.18
C LEU A 158 -11.80 6.79 -4.28
N SER A 159 -11.23 7.58 -3.39
CA SER A 159 -10.23 7.12 -2.41
C SER A 159 -10.82 6.09 -1.43
N LEU A 160 -12.12 6.18 -1.09
CA LEU A 160 -12.78 5.19 -0.25
C LEU A 160 -12.97 3.85 -0.98
N ILE A 161 -13.35 3.90 -2.26
CA ILE A 161 -13.42 2.71 -3.11
C ILE A 161 -12.02 2.08 -3.25
N CYS A 162 -10.99 2.92 -3.43
CA CYS A 162 -9.60 2.51 -3.42
C CYS A 162 -9.21 1.76 -2.12
N ALA A 163 -9.54 2.33 -0.95
CA ALA A 163 -9.28 1.70 0.35
C ALA A 163 -9.91 0.30 0.46
N PHE A 164 -11.13 0.14 -0.05
CA PHE A 164 -11.80 -1.15 -0.10
C PHE A 164 -11.05 -2.18 -0.97
N PHE A 165 -10.65 -1.82 -2.19
CA PHE A 165 -9.89 -2.74 -3.05
C PHE A 165 -8.49 -3.04 -2.52
N PHE A 166 -7.80 -2.06 -1.92
CA PHE A 166 -6.54 -2.35 -1.21
C PHE A 166 -6.75 -3.30 -0.03
N SER A 167 -7.86 -3.18 0.69
CA SER A 167 -8.20 -4.14 1.75
C SER A 167 -8.36 -5.55 1.20
N ILE A 168 -9.01 -5.72 0.03
CA ILE A 168 -9.11 -7.01 -0.65
C ILE A 168 -7.70 -7.51 -1.05
N GLN A 169 -6.85 -6.66 -1.61
CA GLN A 169 -5.49 -7.03 -1.99
C GLN A 169 -4.67 -7.50 -0.78
N ILE A 170 -4.77 -6.81 0.36
CA ILE A 170 -4.14 -7.21 1.62
C ILE A 170 -4.62 -8.60 2.06
N MET A 171 -5.93 -8.88 1.96
CA MET A 171 -6.49 -10.18 2.30
C MET A 171 -6.04 -11.30 1.34
N LEU A 172 -5.90 -11.00 0.04
CA LEU A 172 -5.37 -11.92 -0.96
C LEU A 172 -3.89 -12.23 -0.71
N VAL A 173 -3.08 -11.21 -0.41
CA VAL A 173 -1.66 -11.40 -0.07
C VAL A 173 -1.51 -12.25 1.19
N ASP A 174 -2.29 -12.00 2.24
CA ASP A 174 -2.27 -12.83 3.46
C ASP A 174 -2.63 -14.30 3.15
N HIS A 175 -3.51 -14.55 2.17
CA HIS A 175 -3.82 -15.91 1.72
C HIS A 175 -2.70 -16.57 0.90
N TYR A 176 -2.10 -15.85 -0.06
CA TYR A 176 -1.13 -16.42 -1.00
C TYR A 176 0.32 -16.42 -0.52
N THR A 177 0.73 -15.55 0.39
CA THR A 177 2.10 -15.48 0.93
C THR A 177 2.63 -16.77 1.58
N PRO A 178 1.83 -17.65 2.24
CA PRO A 178 2.31 -18.96 2.66
C PRO A 178 2.39 -19.98 1.51
N LEU A 179 1.69 -19.74 0.40
CA LEU A 179 1.56 -20.67 -0.72
C LEU A 179 2.65 -20.47 -1.78
N VAL A 180 3.14 -19.24 -1.96
CA VAL A 180 4.01 -18.91 -3.10
C VAL A 180 5.13 -17.96 -2.73
N ASN A 181 6.13 -17.83 -3.60
CA ASN A 181 7.22 -16.89 -3.39
C ASN A 181 6.74 -15.44 -3.56
N GLY A 182 6.96 -14.61 -2.55
CA GLY A 182 6.46 -13.23 -2.52
C GLY A 182 7.03 -12.31 -3.60
N VAL A 183 8.31 -12.48 -3.97
CA VAL A 183 8.94 -11.66 -5.02
C VAL A 183 8.35 -11.99 -6.39
N LYS A 184 8.16 -13.28 -6.68
CA LYS A 184 7.52 -13.73 -7.93
C LYS A 184 6.05 -13.31 -8.00
N LEU A 185 5.32 -13.41 -6.88
CA LEU A 185 3.95 -12.95 -6.77
C LEU A 185 3.84 -11.45 -7.08
N SER A 186 4.72 -10.65 -6.49
CA SER A 186 4.85 -9.21 -6.73
C SER A 186 5.12 -8.89 -8.21
N CYS A 187 6.05 -9.61 -8.83
CA CYS A 187 6.38 -9.43 -10.25
C CYS A 187 5.16 -9.66 -11.15
N ILE A 188 4.42 -10.75 -10.96
CA ILE A 188 3.22 -11.04 -11.75
C ILE A 188 2.14 -9.99 -11.49
N GLN A 189 1.91 -9.63 -10.22
CA GLN A 189 0.94 -8.62 -9.80
C GLN A 189 1.14 -7.31 -10.58
N PHE A 190 2.37 -6.81 -10.71
CA PHE A 190 2.63 -5.52 -11.37
C PHE A 190 2.64 -5.58 -12.89
N LEU A 191 3.12 -6.69 -13.48
CA LEU A 191 2.97 -6.89 -14.92
C LEU A 191 1.49 -6.94 -15.30
N VAL A 192 0.67 -7.67 -14.55
CA VAL A 192 -0.78 -7.73 -14.76
C VAL A 192 -1.41 -6.36 -14.59
N SER A 193 -1.07 -5.64 -13.51
CA SER A 193 -1.61 -4.29 -13.28
C SER A 193 -1.25 -3.32 -14.41
N GLY A 194 0.02 -3.30 -14.84
CA GLY A 194 0.50 -2.45 -15.93
C GLY A 194 -0.23 -2.75 -17.24
N ILE A 195 -0.28 -4.03 -17.62
CA ILE A 195 -0.95 -4.48 -18.85
C ILE A 195 -2.44 -4.12 -18.85
N ILE A 196 -3.15 -4.39 -17.76
CA ILE A 196 -4.59 -4.09 -17.67
C ILE A 196 -4.84 -2.59 -17.75
N SER A 197 -4.01 -1.78 -17.09
CA SER A 197 -4.16 -0.32 -17.11
C SER A 197 -3.82 0.32 -18.48
N ALA A 198 -3.19 -0.42 -19.39
CA ALA A 198 -3.01 0.04 -20.77
C ALA A 198 -4.35 0.21 -21.52
N ILE A 199 -5.37 -0.57 -21.16
CA ILE A 199 -6.70 -0.48 -21.78
C ILE A 199 -7.33 0.90 -21.54
N PRO A 200 -7.58 1.35 -20.30
CA PRO A 200 -8.11 2.69 -20.07
C PRO A 200 -7.14 3.80 -20.48
N MET A 201 -5.82 3.56 -20.46
CA MET A 201 -4.83 4.50 -20.99
C MET A 201 -5.07 4.82 -22.46
N PHE A 202 -5.26 3.83 -23.33
CA PHE A 202 -5.51 4.06 -24.75
C PHE A 202 -6.94 4.51 -25.07
N ILE A 203 -7.92 4.23 -24.20
CA ILE A 203 -9.32 4.63 -24.40
C ILE A 203 -9.55 6.09 -23.97
N PHE A 204 -9.00 6.50 -22.81
CA PHE A 204 -9.33 7.79 -22.17
C PHE A 204 -8.22 8.83 -22.26
N GLU A 205 -6.99 8.43 -22.63
CA GLU A 205 -5.83 9.32 -22.68
C GLU A 205 -5.12 9.26 -24.03
N LYS A 206 -4.22 10.22 -24.24
CA LYS A 206 -3.32 10.27 -25.40
C LYS A 206 -1.88 10.22 -24.86
N PRO A 207 -1.35 9.04 -24.50
CA PRO A 207 -0.02 8.94 -23.92
C PRO A 207 1.02 9.48 -24.91
N SER A 208 1.92 10.35 -24.43
CA SER A 208 2.99 10.92 -25.23
C SER A 208 4.34 10.52 -24.65
N VAL A 209 5.30 10.20 -25.55
CA VAL A 209 6.67 9.86 -25.13
C VAL A 209 7.32 11.04 -24.40
N SER A 210 7.10 12.27 -24.86
CA SER A 210 7.61 13.47 -24.21
C SER A 210 7.06 13.65 -22.79
N GLY A 211 5.76 13.40 -22.57
CA GLY A 211 5.16 13.45 -21.24
C GLY A 211 5.73 12.39 -20.31
N ILE A 212 5.89 11.15 -20.80
CA ILE A 212 6.50 10.05 -20.03
C ILE A 212 7.94 10.39 -19.64
N LEU A 213 8.73 10.93 -20.57
CA LEU A 213 10.09 11.37 -20.31
C LEU A 213 10.14 12.54 -19.33
N ALA A 214 9.20 13.47 -19.38
CA ALA A 214 9.10 14.55 -18.40
C ALA A 214 8.75 14.04 -16.98
N ALA A 215 7.98 12.94 -16.90
CA ALA A 215 7.58 12.29 -15.66
C ALA A 215 8.59 11.24 -15.14
N TYR A 216 9.83 11.18 -15.67
CA TYR A 216 10.73 10.06 -15.39
C TYR A 216 11.07 9.87 -13.90
N ILE A 217 11.29 10.96 -13.15
CA ILE A 217 11.60 10.89 -11.71
C ILE A 217 10.44 10.25 -10.92
N PRO A 218 9.20 10.80 -10.98
CA PRO A 218 8.09 10.19 -10.26
C PRO A 218 7.75 8.78 -10.77
N LEU A 219 7.94 8.49 -12.06
CA LEU A 219 7.73 7.14 -12.60
C LEU A 219 8.76 6.13 -12.10
N LEU A 220 10.04 6.48 -12.03
CA LEU A 220 11.08 5.59 -11.49
C LEU A 220 10.88 5.36 -10.01
N TYR A 221 10.52 6.40 -9.24
CA TYR A 221 10.17 6.23 -7.84
C TYR A 221 8.95 5.33 -7.67
N ALA A 222 7.85 5.61 -8.38
CA ALA A 222 6.60 4.87 -8.24
C ALA A 222 6.72 3.43 -8.77
N GLY A 223 7.48 3.20 -9.84
CA GLY A 223 7.68 1.89 -10.44
C GLY A 223 8.69 1.04 -9.68
N ILE A 224 9.89 1.56 -9.40
CA ILE A 224 10.95 0.76 -8.78
C ILE A 224 10.78 0.73 -7.26
N ILE A 225 10.70 1.90 -6.62
CA ILE A 225 10.74 1.99 -5.16
C ILE A 225 9.38 1.62 -4.57
N SER A 226 8.29 2.15 -5.10
CA SER A 226 6.95 1.82 -4.61
C SER A 226 6.49 0.43 -5.08
N PHE A 227 6.33 0.19 -6.38
CA PHE A 227 5.84 -1.09 -6.89
C PHE A 227 6.89 -2.22 -6.71
N GLY A 228 8.12 -2.03 -7.17
CA GLY A 228 9.17 -3.04 -7.06
C GLY A 228 9.52 -3.40 -5.61
N VAL A 229 9.89 -2.41 -4.78
CA VAL A 229 10.40 -2.65 -3.42
C VAL A 229 9.29 -2.70 -2.38
N ALA A 230 8.49 -1.65 -2.23
CA ALA A 230 7.57 -1.53 -1.10
C ALA A 230 6.45 -2.57 -1.09
N TYR A 231 5.84 -2.89 -2.23
CA TYR A 231 4.85 -3.97 -2.28
C TYR A 231 5.49 -5.36 -2.13
N THR A 232 6.72 -5.57 -2.59
CA THR A 232 7.45 -6.81 -2.30
C THR A 232 7.70 -6.94 -0.80
N PHE A 233 8.05 -5.85 -0.12
CA PHE A 233 8.19 -5.81 1.33
C PHE A 233 6.85 -6.02 2.06
N GLN A 234 5.74 -5.50 1.53
CA GLN A 234 4.40 -5.78 2.03
C GLN A 234 4.12 -7.29 1.99
N ILE A 235 4.30 -7.91 0.82
CA ILE A 235 4.04 -9.33 0.59
C ILE A 235 4.93 -10.19 1.49
N ILE A 236 6.23 -9.92 1.55
CA ILE A 236 7.14 -10.67 2.42
C ILE A 236 6.84 -10.41 3.90
N GLY A 237 6.44 -9.19 4.27
CA GLY A 237 6.09 -8.81 5.64
C GLY A 237 4.83 -9.51 6.14
N GLN A 238 3.78 -9.55 5.31
CA GLN A 238 2.50 -10.21 5.63
C GLN A 238 2.63 -11.74 5.77
N LYS A 239 3.72 -12.35 5.27
CA LYS A 239 4.03 -13.75 5.57
C LYS A 239 4.24 -14.00 7.07
N TYR A 240 4.65 -12.99 7.84
CA TYR A 240 4.97 -13.11 9.27
C TYR A 240 4.02 -12.33 10.19
N THR A 241 3.11 -11.55 9.61
CA THR A 241 2.20 -10.66 10.33
C THR A 241 0.83 -10.74 9.69
N ASP A 242 -0.19 -11.07 10.49
CA ASP A 242 -1.56 -11.20 9.99
C ASP A 242 -2.08 -9.90 9.36
N ALA A 243 -2.96 -10.03 8.36
CA ALA A 243 -3.55 -8.92 7.61
C ALA A 243 -4.00 -7.73 8.47
N ALA A 244 -4.68 -7.97 9.60
CA ALA A 244 -5.19 -6.91 10.46
C ALA A 244 -4.04 -6.14 11.14
N SER A 245 -3.09 -6.85 11.74
CA SER A 245 -1.87 -6.25 12.30
C SER A 245 -1.00 -5.56 11.24
N ALA A 246 -0.94 -6.11 10.02
CA ALA A 246 -0.18 -5.53 8.92
C ALA A 246 -0.80 -4.22 8.43
N SER A 247 -2.13 -4.18 8.30
CA SER A 247 -2.87 -2.97 7.94
C SER A 247 -2.65 -1.84 8.95
N LEU A 248 -2.60 -2.15 10.25
CA LEU A 248 -2.24 -1.18 11.29
C LEU A 248 -0.85 -0.57 11.05
N LEU A 249 0.16 -1.40 10.79
CA LEU A 249 1.52 -0.92 10.54
C LEU A 249 1.62 -0.09 9.25
N MET A 250 0.96 -0.54 8.19
CA MET A 250 0.96 0.14 6.89
C MET A 250 0.24 1.49 6.93
N SER A 251 -0.75 1.65 7.80
CA SER A 251 -1.48 2.93 7.96
C SER A 251 -0.59 4.11 8.33
N LEU A 252 0.64 3.87 8.81
CA LEU A 252 1.67 4.91 8.96
C LEU A 252 1.98 5.65 7.67
N GLU A 253 1.57 5.14 6.50
CA GLU A 253 1.72 5.85 5.24
C GLU A 253 1.07 7.23 5.27
N SER A 254 -0.04 7.42 6.00
CA SER A 254 -0.68 8.73 6.13
C SER A 254 0.19 9.69 6.94
N VAL A 255 0.87 9.19 7.99
CA VAL A 255 1.85 9.98 8.76
C VAL A 255 3.01 10.41 7.85
N PHE A 256 3.56 9.46 7.09
CA PHE A 256 4.66 9.75 6.19
C PHE A 256 4.25 10.62 4.99
N ALA A 257 3.00 10.54 4.53
CA ALA A 257 2.46 11.41 3.50
C ALA A 257 2.36 12.86 3.98
N VAL A 258 1.88 13.10 5.20
CA VAL A 258 1.83 14.44 5.79
C VAL A 258 3.25 14.99 6.03
N LEU A 259 4.16 14.17 6.56
CA LEU A 259 5.57 14.57 6.72
C LEU A 259 6.24 14.88 5.38
N GLY A 260 5.97 14.07 4.35
CA GLY A 260 6.44 14.32 2.98
C GLY A 260 5.86 15.61 2.40
N GLY A 261 4.57 15.89 2.62
CA GLY A 261 3.93 17.15 2.25
C GLY A 261 4.58 18.37 2.95
N TRP A 262 4.89 18.25 4.23
CA TRP A 262 5.60 19.32 4.96
C TRP A 262 7.02 19.54 4.44
N MET A 263 7.83 18.48 4.32
CA MET A 263 9.24 18.59 3.95
C MET A 263 9.46 18.92 2.47
N ILE A 264 8.63 18.38 1.57
CA ILE A 264 8.84 18.45 0.11
C ILE A 264 7.96 19.52 -0.52
N LEU A 265 6.72 19.68 -0.05
CA LEU A 265 5.75 20.63 -0.60
C LEU A 265 5.62 21.92 0.23
N GLY A 266 6.33 22.03 1.36
CA GLY A 266 6.33 23.22 2.22
C GLY A 266 5.05 23.44 3.03
N GLN A 267 4.22 22.40 3.23
CA GLN A 267 2.95 22.50 3.95
C GLN A 267 3.13 22.59 5.46
N THR A 268 2.53 23.56 6.16
CA THR A 268 2.70 23.69 7.62
C THR A 268 1.98 22.58 8.40
N LEU A 269 2.70 21.94 9.33
CA LEU A 269 2.13 21.02 10.32
C LEU A 269 1.49 21.78 11.49
N SER A 270 0.19 21.57 11.69
CA SER A 270 -0.55 22.05 12.84
C SER A 270 -0.34 21.17 14.07
N PHE A 271 -0.60 21.73 15.26
CA PHE A 271 -0.56 20.98 16.52
C PHE A 271 -1.52 19.79 16.51
N LYS A 272 -2.67 19.93 15.86
CA LYS A 272 -3.66 18.86 15.69
C LYS A 272 -3.09 17.67 14.92
N GLU A 273 -2.34 17.93 13.85
CA GLU A 273 -1.72 16.89 13.04
C GLU A 273 -0.62 16.15 13.80
N ILE A 274 0.17 16.88 14.60
CA ILE A 274 1.20 16.29 15.48
C ILE A 274 0.53 15.35 16.51
N MET A 275 -0.57 15.78 17.14
CA MET A 275 -1.32 14.93 18.07
C MET A 275 -1.88 13.69 17.37
N GLY A 276 -2.43 13.85 16.16
CA GLY A 276 -2.93 12.75 15.34
C GLY A 276 -1.86 11.70 15.06
N ALA A 277 -0.67 12.13 14.62
CA ALA A 277 0.47 11.24 14.40
C ALA A 277 0.88 10.51 15.68
N ALA A 278 0.96 11.21 16.82
CA ALA A 278 1.32 10.60 18.10
C ALA A 278 0.32 9.51 18.53
N ILE A 279 -0.98 9.76 18.38
CA ILE A 279 -2.04 8.79 18.69
C ILE A 279 -1.93 7.56 17.78
N MET A 280 -1.67 7.75 16.49
CA MET A 280 -1.46 6.64 15.55
C MET A 280 -0.26 5.77 15.95
N PHE A 281 0.88 6.40 16.25
CA PHE A 281 2.07 5.67 16.70
C PHE A 281 1.80 4.87 17.97
N LEU A 282 1.13 5.46 18.97
CA LEU A 282 0.74 4.77 20.20
C LEU A 282 -0.16 3.57 19.92
N ALA A 283 -1.18 3.72 19.07
CA ALA A 283 -2.06 2.63 18.69
C ALA A 283 -1.31 1.45 18.07
N ILE A 284 -0.31 1.72 17.24
CA ILE A 284 0.50 0.69 16.58
C ILE A 284 1.43 0.00 17.58
N ILE A 285 2.10 0.76 18.46
CA ILE A 285 2.93 0.19 19.53
C ILE A 285 2.08 -0.72 20.41
N LEU A 286 0.89 -0.25 20.82
CA LEU A 286 -0.06 -1.04 21.59
C LEU A 286 -0.45 -2.29 20.83
N ALA A 287 -0.75 -2.23 19.53
CA ALA A 287 -1.10 -3.40 18.72
C ALA A 287 0.00 -4.46 18.68
N GLN A 288 1.27 -4.04 18.60
CA GLN A 288 2.42 -4.96 18.54
C GLN A 288 2.85 -5.54 19.90
N ALA A 289 2.49 -4.90 21.01
CA ALA A 289 2.85 -5.38 22.36
C ALA A 289 2.27 -6.79 22.66
N PRO A 290 2.98 -7.67 23.38
CA PRO A 290 2.41 -8.99 23.75
C PRO A 290 1.17 -8.83 24.65
N LEU A 291 0.15 -9.67 24.46
CA LEU A 291 -1.09 -9.62 25.26
C LEU A 291 -0.85 -9.74 26.77
N LYS A 292 0.22 -10.44 27.17
CA LYS A 292 0.63 -10.58 28.58
C LYS A 292 0.85 -9.23 29.28
N PHE A 293 1.20 -8.18 28.52
CA PHE A 293 1.36 -6.83 29.05
C PHE A 293 0.04 -6.24 29.59
N PHE A 294 -1.11 -6.68 29.07
CA PHE A 294 -2.44 -6.19 29.47
C PHE A 294 -3.16 -7.09 30.48
N LEU A 295 -2.74 -8.35 30.60
CA LEU A 295 -3.38 -9.36 31.45
C LEU A 295 -2.63 -9.59 32.78
N ASN A 296 -1.47 -8.95 32.99
CA ASN A 296 -0.77 -8.94 34.28
C ASN A 296 -1.22 -7.75 35.15
N LYS A 297 -2.53 -7.62 35.35
CA LYS A 297 -3.14 -6.82 36.42
C LYS A 297 -4.26 -7.62 37.07
#